data_AF-A0A151L169-F1
#
_entry.id   AF-A0A151L169-F1
#
_cell.length_a   1.000
_cell.length_b   1.000
_cell.length_c   1.000
_cell.angle_alpha   90.00
_cell.angle_beta   90.00
_cell.angle_gamma   90.00
#
_symmetry.space_group_name_H-M   'P 1'
#
loop_
_entity.id
_entity.type
_entity.pdbx_description
1 polymer ?
#
loop_
_entity_poly.entity_id
_entity_poly.type
_entity_poly.pdbx_seq_one_letter_code
_entity_poly.pdbx_strand_id
1 'polypeptide(L)'
;MPVSLFLALIALIALGAWLFIHFFHKHIQGRDAPEQSVQVTVLDKQVIPITDAKPEEEDQEYWIYVQRGAFGPKREFQVGIHYYHALNPGDKGMLTYQGDKFLHFALQRDKN
;
A
#
# COMPACT_ATOMS: atom_id res chain seq x y z
N MET A 1 -10.80 -5.21 -48.60
CA MET A 1 -9.34 -5.26 -48.83
C MET A 1 -8.67 -5.73 -47.55
N PRO A 2 -7.75 -6.71 -47.58
CA PRO A 2 -7.15 -7.31 -46.37
C PRO A 2 -6.44 -6.29 -45.46
N VAL A 3 -6.00 -5.16 -46.01
CA VAL A 3 -5.34 -4.06 -45.28
C VAL A 3 -6.23 -3.46 -44.17
N SER A 4 -7.55 -3.40 -44.36
CA SER A 4 -8.45 -2.84 -43.33
C SER A 4 -8.53 -3.73 -42.09
N LEU A 5 -8.38 -5.06 -42.25
CA LEU A 5 -8.33 -6.00 -41.13
C LEU A 5 -7.05 -5.83 -40.32
N PHE A 6 -5.91 -5.66 -40.98
CA PHE A 6 -4.64 -5.40 -40.30
C PHE A 6 -4.65 -4.06 -39.55
N LEU A 7 -5.23 -3.01 -40.14
CA LEU A 7 -5.40 -1.73 -39.47
C LEU A 7 -6.32 -1.83 -38.25
N ALA A 8 -7.45 -2.53 -38.37
CA ALA A 8 -8.38 -2.74 -37.26
C ALA A 8 -7.72 -3.54 -36.12
N LEU A 9 -6.92 -4.56 -36.45
CA LEU A 9 -6.20 -5.36 -35.46
C LEU A 9 -5.16 -4.50 -34.71
N ILE A 10 -4.38 -3.69 -35.42
CA ILE A 10 -3.40 -2.79 -34.79
C ILE A 10 -4.11 -1.77 -33.88
N ALA A 11 -5.23 -1.21 -34.33
CA ALA A 11 -6.02 -0.27 -33.52
C ALA A 11 -6.55 -0.92 -32.23
N LEU A 12 -7.02 -2.17 -32.30
CA LEU A 12 -7.49 -2.93 -31.15
C LEU A 12 -6.37 -3.24 -30.16
N ILE A 13 -5.19 -3.63 -30.65
CA ILE A 13 -4.01 -3.88 -29.82
C ILE A 13 -3.57 -2.59 -29.13
N ALA A 14 -3.50 -1.48 -29.85
CA ALA A 14 -3.11 -0.18 -29.30
C ALA A 14 -4.09 0.29 -28.22
N LEU A 15 -5.40 0.17 -28.47
CA LEU A 15 -6.44 0.52 -27.51
C LEU A 15 -6.36 -0.36 -26.24
N GLY A 16 -6.18 -1.67 -26.42
CA GLY A 16 -6.04 -2.61 -25.31
C GLY A 16 -4.80 -2.33 -24.47
N ALA A 17 -3.65 -2.10 -25.11
CA ALA A 17 -2.41 -1.73 -24.43
C ALA A 17 -2.56 -0.41 -23.66
N TRP A 18 -3.22 0.59 -24.25
CA TRP A 18 -3.45 1.88 -23.58
C TRP A 18 -4.35 1.74 -22.35
N LEU A 19 -5.48 1.03 -22.47
CA LEU A 19 -6.38 0.76 -21.34
C LEU A 19 -5.67 -0.04 -20.24
N PHE A 20 -4.90 -1.06 -20.61
CA PHE A 20 -4.15 -1.88 -19.66
C PHE A 20 -3.12 -1.03 -18.92
N ILE A 21 -2.30 -0.26 -19.63
CA ILE A 21 -1.29 0.63 -19.02
C ILE A 21 -1.96 1.60 -18.06
N HIS A 22 -3.06 2.25 -18.47
CA HIS A 22 -3.75 3.23 -17.62
C HIS A 22 -4.33 2.58 -16.35
N PHE A 23 -4.96 1.42 -16.48
CA PHE A 23 -5.52 0.69 -15.34
C PHE A 23 -4.43 0.13 -14.41
N PHE A 24 -3.38 -0.44 -14.98
CA PHE A 24 -2.27 -1.06 -14.27
C PHE A 24 -1.48 -0.04 -13.43
N HIS A 25 -1.20 1.14 -13.99
CA HIS A 25 -0.56 2.22 -13.24
C HIS A 25 -1.42 2.66 -12.05
N LYS A 26 -2.72 2.87 -12.27
CA LYS A 26 -3.64 3.43 -11.26
C LYS A 26 -3.95 2.47 -10.11
N HIS A 27 -4.10 1.17 -10.40
CA HIS A 27 -4.66 0.23 -9.41
C HIS A 27 -3.67 -0.83 -8.92
N ILE A 28 -2.63 -1.18 -9.71
CA ILE A 28 -1.73 -2.29 -9.36
C ILE A 28 -0.35 -1.80 -8.94
N GLN A 29 0.20 -0.79 -9.61
CA GLN A 29 1.57 -0.34 -9.32
C GLN A 29 1.68 0.70 -8.21
N GLY A 30 0.57 1.26 -7.73
CA GLY A 30 0.59 2.34 -6.74
C GLY A 30 1.30 3.63 -7.21
N ARG A 31 1.75 3.71 -8.47
CA ARG A 31 2.34 4.91 -9.06
C ARG A 31 1.24 5.95 -9.22
N ASP A 32 1.42 7.10 -8.57
CA ASP A 32 0.42 8.16 -8.39
C ASP A 32 -0.83 7.74 -7.60
N ALA A 33 -0.71 6.74 -6.70
CA ALA A 33 -1.80 6.46 -5.76
C ALA A 33 -2.10 7.72 -4.95
N PRO A 34 -3.36 8.21 -4.93
CA PRO A 34 -3.69 9.42 -4.19
C PRO A 34 -3.40 9.19 -2.71
N GLU A 35 -2.87 10.21 -2.06
CA GLU A 35 -2.68 10.17 -0.61
C GLU A 35 -4.04 10.01 0.07
N GLN A 36 -4.15 8.99 0.94
CA GLN A 36 -5.34 8.71 1.69
C GLN A 36 -5.03 8.82 3.19
N SER A 37 -5.80 9.64 3.89
CA SER A 37 -5.77 9.74 5.35
C SER A 37 -7.07 9.18 5.92
N VAL A 38 -6.97 8.12 6.72
CA VAL A 38 -8.13 7.41 7.28
C VAL A 38 -7.92 7.04 8.74
N GLN A 39 -9.00 7.06 9.52
CA GLN A 39 -8.97 6.57 10.90
C GLN A 39 -8.89 5.06 10.93
N VAL A 40 -7.91 4.53 11.65
CA VAL A 40 -7.69 3.09 11.82
C VAL A 40 -7.40 2.74 13.27
N THR A 41 -7.56 1.46 13.59
CA THR A 41 -7.06 0.84 14.81
C THR A 41 -5.95 -0.15 14.43
N VAL A 42 -4.81 -0.09 15.13
CA VAL A 42 -3.75 -1.09 15.01
C VAL A 42 -4.26 -2.38 15.65
N LEU A 43 -4.33 -3.45 14.88
CA LEU A 43 -4.77 -4.77 15.35
C LEU A 43 -3.60 -5.58 15.90
N ASP A 44 -2.48 -5.58 15.19
CA ASP A 44 -1.32 -6.41 15.51
C ASP A 44 -0.06 -5.86 14.85
N LYS A 45 1.11 -6.39 15.22
CA LYS A 45 2.40 -6.06 14.61
C LYS A 45 3.29 -7.28 14.50
N GLN A 46 4.05 -7.39 13.40
CA GLN A 46 4.88 -8.54 13.09
C GLN A 46 6.28 -8.10 12.66
N VAL A 47 7.30 -8.87 13.06
CA VAL A 47 8.67 -8.73 12.53
C VAL A 47 8.93 -9.93 11.62
N ILE A 48 9.45 -9.66 10.42
CA ILE A 48 9.81 -10.69 9.45
C ILE A 48 11.32 -10.60 9.22
N PRO A 49 12.11 -11.64 9.53
CA PRO A 49 13.54 -11.65 9.22
C PRO A 49 13.75 -11.80 7.71
N ILE A 50 14.69 -11.06 7.15
CA ILE A 50 15.12 -11.16 5.76
C ILE A 50 16.24 -12.20 5.68
N THR A 51 15.96 -13.35 5.07
CA THR A 51 16.85 -14.52 5.06
C THR A 51 18.21 -14.28 4.39
N ASP A 52 18.34 -13.25 3.53
CA ASP A 52 19.53 -12.96 2.73
C ASP A 52 19.94 -11.46 2.75
N ALA A 53 19.72 -10.76 3.87
CA ALA A 53 20.09 -9.35 3.99
C ALA A 53 21.61 -9.16 3.82
N LYS A 54 22.01 -8.22 2.96
CA LYS A 54 23.42 -7.82 2.87
C LYS A 54 23.84 -7.11 4.16
N PRO A 55 25.14 -7.08 4.52
CA PRO A 55 25.61 -6.43 5.76
C PRO A 55 25.26 -4.94 5.90
N GLU A 56 24.91 -4.27 4.80
CA GLU A 56 24.52 -2.85 4.74
C GLU A 56 22.99 -2.66 4.64
N GLU A 57 22.21 -3.73 4.51
CA GLU A 57 20.76 -3.72 4.41
C GLU A 57 20.12 -4.05 5.76
N GLU A 58 18.89 -3.57 5.98
CA GLU A 58 18.10 -3.99 7.14
C GLU A 58 17.90 -5.51 7.10
N ASP A 59 18.08 -6.18 8.23
CA ASP A 59 17.94 -7.63 8.38
C ASP A 59 16.50 -8.06 8.72
N GLN A 60 15.61 -7.08 8.94
CA GLN A 60 14.25 -7.27 9.43
C GLN A 60 13.29 -6.29 8.76
N GLU A 61 12.10 -6.79 8.42
CA GLU A 61 10.97 -5.97 8.04
C GLU A 61 9.98 -5.85 9.20
N TYR A 62 9.51 -4.62 9.43
CA TYR A 62 8.55 -4.32 10.48
C TYR A 62 7.19 -4.05 9.87
N TRP A 63 6.19 -4.85 10.24
CA TRP A 63 4.84 -4.79 9.70
C TRP A 63 3.83 -4.46 10.79
N ILE A 64 2.82 -3.64 10.44
CA ILE A 64 1.64 -3.41 11.27
C ILE A 64 0.38 -3.83 10.53
N TYR A 65 -0.58 -4.39 11.26
CA TYR A 65 -1.90 -4.73 10.78
C TYR A 65 -2.90 -3.71 11.31
N VAL A 66 -3.70 -3.13 10.42
CA VAL A 66 -4.65 -2.07 10.76
C VAL A 66 -6.04 -2.40 10.26
N GLN A 67 -7.05 -1.90 10.98
CA GLN A 67 -8.45 -1.98 10.58
C GLN A 67 -9.05 -0.60 10.48
N ARG A 68 -9.73 -0.31 9.36
CA ARG A 68 -10.44 0.96 9.18
C ARG A 68 -11.74 0.96 9.99
N GLY A 69 -11.78 1.70 11.10
CA GLY A 69 -12.92 1.68 12.03
C GLY A 69 -13.18 0.29 12.63
N ALA A 70 -14.37 0.08 13.21
CA ALA A 70 -14.69 -1.16 13.93
C ALA A 70 -14.93 -2.39 13.02
N PHE A 71 -15.35 -2.18 11.77
CA PHE A 71 -15.76 -3.26 10.85
C PHE A 71 -15.19 -3.12 9.43
N GLY A 72 -14.25 -2.19 9.21
CA GLY A 72 -13.70 -1.99 7.88
C GLY A 72 -12.67 -3.04 7.47
N PRO A 73 -12.18 -2.94 6.22
CA PRO A 73 -11.18 -3.87 5.70
C PRO A 73 -9.90 -3.80 6.53
N LYS A 74 -9.29 -4.98 6.71
CA LYS A 74 -7.96 -5.12 7.29
C LYS A 74 -6.91 -4.85 6.21
N ARG A 75 -5.83 -4.18 6.58
CA ARG A 75 -4.67 -3.93 5.72
C ARG A 75 -3.39 -4.08 6.52
N GLU A 76 -2.31 -4.36 5.82
CA GLU A 76 -0.97 -4.44 6.36
C GLU A 76 -0.10 -3.36 5.74
N PHE A 77 0.83 -2.84 6.51
CA PHE A 77 1.78 -1.84 6.07
C PHE A 77 3.15 -2.14 6.66
N GLN A 78 4.16 -2.16 5.80
CA GLN A 78 5.55 -2.10 6.22
C GLN A 78 5.82 -0.69 6.77
N VAL A 79 6.42 -0.62 7.95
CA VAL A 79 6.73 0.62 8.64
C VAL A 79 8.20 0.66 9.03
N GLY A 80 8.72 1.85 9.29
CA GLY A 80 10.05 1.98 9.88
C GLY A 80 10.08 1.49 11.34
N ILE A 81 11.25 1.05 11.77
CA ILE A 81 11.52 0.57 13.14
C ILE A 81 11.01 1.53 14.23
N HIS A 82 11.12 2.84 14.01
CA HIS A 82 10.65 3.86 14.94
C HIS A 82 9.14 3.82 15.17
N TYR A 83 8.35 3.64 14.10
CA TYR A 83 6.90 3.50 14.22
C TYR A 83 6.53 2.16 14.85
N TYR A 84 7.23 1.09 14.48
CA TYR A 84 6.98 -0.25 15.03
C TYR A 84 7.11 -0.31 16.55
N HIS A 85 8.11 0.37 17.12
CA HIS A 85 8.29 0.46 18.57
C HIS A 85 7.34 1.46 19.23
N ALA A 86 6.95 2.53 18.54
CA ALA A 86 6.04 3.53 19.08
C ALA A 86 4.58 3.09 19.10
N LEU A 87 4.17 2.20 18.18
CA LEU A 87 2.79 1.72 18.03
C LEU A 87 2.55 0.40 18.77
N ASN A 88 1.37 0.30 19.36
CA ASN A 88 0.88 -0.88 20.06
C ASN A 88 -0.47 -1.35 19.50
N PRO A 89 -0.74 -2.67 19.53
CA PRO A 89 -2.08 -3.19 19.27
C PRO A 89 -3.13 -2.50 20.16
N GLY A 90 -4.23 -2.06 19.54
CA GLY A 90 -5.28 -1.27 20.16
C GLY A 90 -5.16 0.25 19.92
N ASP A 91 -4.00 0.74 19.50
CA ASP A 91 -3.80 2.16 19.21
C ASP A 91 -4.72 2.61 18.08
N LYS A 92 -5.38 3.75 18.30
CA LYS A 92 -6.26 4.39 17.32
C LYS A 92 -5.60 5.65 16.81
N GLY A 93 -5.76 5.94 15.53
CA GLY A 93 -5.13 7.12 14.96
C GLY A 93 -5.47 7.34 13.50
N MET A 94 -4.92 8.43 12.96
CA MET A 94 -4.99 8.75 11.55
C MET A 94 -3.81 8.09 10.84
N LEU A 95 -4.09 7.17 9.93
CA LEU A 95 -3.10 6.57 9.04
C LEU A 95 -3.12 7.28 7.70
N THR A 96 -1.96 7.76 7.26
CA THR A 96 -1.74 8.34 5.94
C THR A 96 -0.89 7.41 5.09
N TYR A 97 -1.37 7.06 3.89
CA TYR A 97 -0.71 6.12 2.99
C TYR A 97 -0.98 6.46 1.52
N GLN A 98 -0.15 5.93 0.63
CA GLN A 98 -0.29 5.99 -0.83
C GLN A 98 -0.20 4.58 -1.41
N GLY A 99 -1.33 3.99 -1.79
CA GLY A 99 -1.36 2.60 -2.26
C GLY A 99 -1.09 1.60 -1.13
N ASP A 100 0.06 0.95 -1.19
CA ASP A 100 0.65 0.07 -0.16
C ASP A 100 1.74 0.78 0.67
N LYS A 101 2.17 1.97 0.25
CA LYS A 101 3.23 2.72 0.91
C LYS A 101 2.70 3.44 2.16
N PHE A 102 3.24 3.08 3.31
CA PHE A 102 3.08 3.83 4.55
C PHE A 102 3.76 5.20 4.45
N LEU A 103 3.06 6.26 4.85
CA LEU A 103 3.64 7.60 4.96
C LEU A 103 3.75 8.04 6.43
N HIS A 104 2.64 7.99 7.17
CA HIS A 104 2.60 8.49 8.55
C HIS A 104 1.45 7.89 9.36
N PHE A 105 1.63 7.85 10.68
CA PHE A 105 0.58 7.54 11.63
C PHE A 105 0.54 8.59 12.75
N ALA A 106 -0.58 9.31 12.85
CA ALA A 106 -0.83 10.25 13.93
C ALA A 106 -1.70 9.58 15.00
N LEU A 107 -1.07 9.24 16.13
CA LEU A 107 -1.74 8.60 17.27
C LEU A 107 -2.81 9.54 17.85
N GLN A 108 -4.05 9.04 17.94
CA GLN A 108 -5.12 9.72 18.66
C GLN A 108 -4.99 9.38 20.13
N ARG A 109 -4.40 10.30 20.90
CA ARG A 109 -4.42 10.22 22.37
C ARG A 109 -5.77 10.72 22.84
N ASP A 110 -6.58 9.84 23.40
CA ASP A 110 -7.75 10.26 24.16
C ASP A 110 -7.25 11.15 25.29
N LYS A 111 -7.63 12.44 25.23
CA LYS A 111 -7.41 13.38 26.33
C LYS A 111 -8.37 12.98 27.44
N ASN A 112 -7.88 12.13 28.34
CA ASN A 112 -8.53 11.88 29.62
C ASN A 112 -8.13 12.98 30.61
#